data_AF-A6EQU6-F1
#
_entry.id   AF-A6EQU6-F1
#
_cell.length_a   1.000
_cell.length_b   1.000
_cell.length_c   1.000
_cell.angle_alpha   90.00
_cell.angle_beta   90.00
_cell.angle_gamma   90.00
#
_symmetry.space_group_name_H-M   'P 1'
#
loop_
_entity.id
_entity.type
_entity.pdbx_description
1 polymer ?
#
loop_
_entity_poly.entity_id
_entity_poly.type
_entity_poly.pdbx_seq_one_letter_code
_entity_poly.pdbx_strand_id
1 'polypeptide(L)'
;MNGINFKKWAFHFIIWVIIINIVLFYLTISYTSAFNLPNRNEDFILYLSLLALTLFILSLFFIVLSAIQKEIRNYQFWFTIIAIFILGITSIITRFF
;
A
#
# COMPACT_ATOMS: atom_id res chain seq x y z
N MET A 1 17.34 -22.99 -11.36
CA MET A 1 16.49 -22.50 -10.26
C MET A 1 15.92 -21.15 -10.66
N ASN A 2 14.62 -21.00 -10.84
CA ASN A 2 14.01 -19.68 -11.07
C ASN A 2 14.15 -18.88 -9.77
N GLY A 3 15.08 -17.94 -9.74
CA GLY A 3 15.25 -17.03 -8.59
C GLY A 3 13.97 -16.23 -8.35
N ILE A 4 13.73 -15.89 -7.08
CA ILE A 4 12.64 -14.99 -6.70
C ILE A 4 12.91 -13.61 -7.35
N ASN A 5 11.90 -13.05 -8.01
CA ASN A 5 11.99 -11.73 -8.65
C ASN A 5 11.44 -10.67 -7.69
N PHE A 6 12.32 -10.02 -6.94
CA PHE A 6 11.97 -9.18 -5.81
C PHE A 6 11.23 -7.90 -6.24
N LYS A 7 11.68 -7.23 -7.32
CA LYS A 7 10.98 -6.06 -7.87
C LYS A 7 9.56 -6.40 -8.34
N LYS A 8 9.34 -7.59 -8.91
CA LYS A 8 8.02 -8.00 -9.39
C LYS A 8 7.07 -8.15 -8.20
N TRP A 9 7.50 -8.80 -7.12
CA TRP A 9 6.68 -8.93 -5.91
C TRP A 9 6.42 -7.58 -5.22
N ALA A 10 7.44 -6.72 -5.10
CA ALA A 10 7.26 -5.36 -4.59
C ALA A 10 6.19 -4.59 -5.39
N PHE A 11 6.24 -4.71 -6.72
CA PHE A 11 5.25 -4.11 -7.62
C PHE A 11 3.84 -4.68 -7.44
N HIS A 12 3.68 -5.98 -7.18
CA HIS A 12 2.34 -6.53 -6.90
C HIS A 12 1.81 -6.03 -5.56
N PHE A 13 2.66 -5.98 -4.53
CA PHE A 13 2.25 -5.48 -3.22
C PHE A 13 1.83 -4.00 -3.30
N ILE A 14 2.58 -3.15 -3.99
CA ILE A 14 2.24 -1.73 -4.08
C ILE A 14 0.94 -1.49 -4.86
N ILE A 15 0.65 -2.28 -5.91
CA ILE A 15 -0.64 -2.21 -6.61
C ILE A 15 -1.79 -2.55 -5.66
N TRP A 16 -1.66 -3.61 -4.88
CA TRP A 16 -2.68 -3.97 -3.88
C TRP A 16 -2.87 -2.88 -2.83
N VAL A 17 -1.78 -2.26 -2.36
CA VAL A 17 -1.87 -1.12 -1.44
C VAL A 17 -2.67 0.03 -2.07
N ILE A 18 -2.43 0.37 -3.33
CA ILE A 18 -3.17 1.44 -4.02
C ILE A 18 -4.66 1.11 -4.10
N ILE A 19 -5.01 -0.11 -4.52
CA ILE A 19 -6.40 -0.57 -4.62
C ILE A 19 -7.08 -0.49 -3.25
N ILE A 20 -6.42 -1.00 -2.21
CA ILE A 20 -6.96 -0.97 -0.86
C ILE A 20 -7.19 0.46 -0.38
N ASN A 21 -6.27 1.39 -0.64
CA ASN A 21 -6.43 2.80 -0.26
C ASN A 21 -7.62 3.48 -0.97
N ILE A 22 -7.88 3.14 -2.25
CA ILE A 22 -9.07 3.63 -2.97
C ILE A 22 -10.34 3.11 -2.30
N VAL A 23 -10.38 1.82 -1.94
CA VAL A 23 -11.52 1.21 -1.23
C VAL A 23 -11.72 1.85 0.13
N LEU A 24 -10.64 2.04 0.91
CA LEU A 24 -10.68 2.71 2.22
C LEU A 24 -11.20 4.14 2.12
N PHE A 25 -10.77 4.89 1.11
CA PHE A 25 -11.24 6.25 0.88
C PHE A 25 -12.75 6.29 0.60
N TYR A 26 -13.23 5.41 -0.29
CA TYR A 26 -14.66 5.29 -0.58
C TYR A 26 -15.48 4.94 0.67
N LEU A 27 -15.05 3.90 1.41
CA LEU A 27 -15.74 3.47 2.63
C LEU A 27 -15.78 4.58 3.68
N THR A 28 -14.65 5.27 3.90
CA THR A 28 -14.57 6.39 4.85
C THR A 28 -15.59 7.48 4.51
N ILE A 29 -15.68 7.91 3.25
CA ILE A 29 -16.65 8.93 2.83
C ILE A 29 -18.10 8.44 2.97
N SER A 30 -18.39 7.23 2.50
CA SER A 30 -19.74 6.67 2.53
C SER A 30 -20.28 6.51 3.96
N TYR A 31 -19.43 6.13 4.92
CA TYR A 31 -19.86 5.96 6.30
C TYR A 31 -19.93 7.26 7.10
N THR A 32 -19.07 8.24 6.79
CA THR A 32 -19.15 9.56 7.45
C THR A 32 -20.40 10.35 7.04
N SER A 33 -21.00 10.05 5.88
CA SER A 33 -22.09 10.85 5.28
C SER A 33 -23.49 10.24 5.39
N ALA A 34 -23.64 8.93 5.61
CA ALA A 34 -24.93 8.29 5.38
C ALA A 34 -25.63 7.71 6.63
N PHE A 35 -24.94 6.99 7.53
CA PHE A 35 -25.64 6.30 8.63
C PHE A 35 -24.69 6.05 9.82
N ASN A 36 -24.95 6.73 10.95
CA ASN A 36 -24.37 6.48 12.28
C ASN A 36 -24.82 5.10 12.84
N LEU A 37 -24.43 4.01 12.19
CA LEU A 37 -24.64 2.64 12.67
C LEU A 37 -23.35 2.16 13.34
N PRO A 38 -23.33 1.93 14.65
CA PRO A 38 -22.09 1.67 15.37
C PRO A 38 -21.56 0.25 15.12
N ASN A 39 -20.23 0.15 15.15
CA ASN A 39 -19.43 -1.02 15.52
C ASN A 39 -18.93 -1.99 14.43
N ARG A 40 -19.74 -2.47 13.48
CA ARG A 40 -19.27 -3.57 12.58
C ARG A 40 -18.35 -3.14 11.43
N ASN A 41 -18.47 -1.90 10.98
CA ASN A 41 -17.76 -1.41 9.79
C ASN A 41 -16.41 -0.76 10.13
N GLU A 42 -16.25 -0.31 11.38
CA GLU A 42 -15.00 0.23 11.92
C GLU A 42 -13.92 -0.85 11.96
N ASP A 43 -14.28 -2.07 12.40
CA ASP A 43 -13.39 -3.22 12.38
C ASP A 43 -12.92 -3.56 10.96
N PHE A 44 -13.79 -3.48 9.95
CA PHE A 44 -13.44 -3.76 8.56
C PHE A 44 -12.43 -2.74 8.01
N ILE A 45 -12.66 -1.46 8.25
CA ILE A 45 -11.72 -0.39 7.89
C ILE A 45 -10.37 -0.59 8.59
N LEU A 46 -10.38 -0.96 9.87
CA LEU A 46 -9.17 -1.24 10.64
C LEU A 46 -8.40 -2.43 10.07
N TYR A 47 -9.05 -3.58 9.83
CA TYR A 47 -8.38 -4.76 9.26
C TYR A 47 -7.83 -4.49 7.86
N LEU A 48 -8.59 -3.79 7.03
CA LEU A 48 -8.17 -3.45 5.68
C LEU A 48 -6.98 -2.46 5.70
N SER A 49 -6.95 -1.53 6.66
CA SER A 49 -5.82 -0.63 6.90
C SER A 49 -4.56 -1.37 7.37
N LEU A 50 -4.71 -2.34 8.29
CA LEU A 50 -3.61 -3.19 8.74
C LEU A 50 -3.04 -4.05 7.60
N LEU A 51 -3.90 -4.58 6.74
CA LEU A 51 -3.48 -5.32 5.56
C LEU A 51 -2.69 -4.42 4.59
N ALA A 52 -3.18 -3.22 4.32
CA ALA A 52 -2.48 -2.24 3.48
C ALA A 52 -1.10 -1.89 4.05
N LEU A 53 -1.01 -1.64 5.37
CA LEU A 53 0.26 -1.36 6.05
C LEU A 53 1.25 -2.53 5.91
N THR A 54 0.77 -3.75 6.12
CA THR A 54 1.59 -4.97 6.02
C THR A 54 2.16 -5.14 4.61
N LEU A 55 1.32 -4.97 3.59
CA LEU A 55 1.73 -5.03 2.18
C LEU A 55 2.69 -3.89 1.82
N PHE A 56 2.49 -2.70 2.36
CA PHE A 56 3.38 -1.56 2.14
C PHE A 56 4.78 -1.82 2.71
N ILE A 57 4.87 -2.35 3.93
CA ILE A 57 6.12 -2.75 4.57
C ILE A 57 6.80 -3.87 3.77
N LEU A 58 6.05 -4.89 3.30
CA LEU A 58 6.58 -5.93 2.43
C LEU A 58 7.12 -5.36 1.12
N SER A 59 6.42 -4.39 0.50
CA SER A 59 6.88 -3.70 -0.69
C SER A 59 8.21 -2.98 -0.45
N LEU A 60 8.38 -2.32 0.70
CA LEU A 60 9.65 -1.69 1.10
C LEU A 60 10.78 -2.72 1.25
N PHE A 61 10.53 -3.84 1.95
CA PHE A 61 11.54 -4.88 2.09
C PHE A 61 11.95 -5.46 0.74
N PHE A 62 10.98 -5.77 -0.13
CA PHE A 62 11.27 -6.39 -1.43
C PHE A 62 11.96 -5.42 -2.39
N ILE A 63 11.64 -4.13 -2.38
CA ILE A 63 12.34 -3.16 -3.23
C ILE A 63 13.80 -2.95 -2.76
N VAL A 64 14.06 -2.99 -1.45
CA VAL A 64 15.42 -2.95 -0.89
C VAL A 64 16.20 -4.21 -1.26
N LEU A 65 15.60 -5.40 -1.12
CA LEU A 65 16.23 -6.67 -1.53
C LEU A 65 16.54 -6.68 -3.03
N SER A 66 15.63 -6.17 -3.87
CA SER A 66 15.86 -6.02 -5.31
C SER A 66 17.07 -5.13 -5.60
N ALA A 67 17.24 -4.03 -4.85
CA ALA A 67 18.40 -3.15 -4.99
C ALA A 67 19.71 -3.82 -4.54
N ILE A 68 19.69 -4.57 -3.43
CA ILE A 68 20.86 -5.32 -2.92
C ILE A 68 21.30 -6.39 -3.90
N GLN A 69 20.34 -7.13 -4.49
CA GLN A 69 20.61 -8.16 -5.49
C GLN A 69 20.94 -7.61 -6.87
N LYS A 70 20.99 -6.28 -7.03
CA LYS A 70 21.30 -5.59 -8.30
C LYS A 70 20.40 -6.06 -9.45
N GLU A 71 19.12 -6.30 -9.18
CA GLU A 71 18.16 -6.65 -10.23
C GLU A 71 18.05 -5.50 -11.25
N ILE A 72 17.83 -5.84 -12.53
CA ILE A 72 17.67 -4.84 -13.60
C ILE A 72 16.52 -3.89 -13.27
N ARG A 73 16.81 -2.60 -13.17
CA ARG A 73 15.83 -1.55 -12.87
C ARG A 73 14.96 -1.30 -14.10
N ASN A 74 13.72 -1.77 -14.06
CA ASN A 74 12.71 -1.58 -15.10
C ASN A 74 11.58 -0.67 -14.59
N TYR A 75 10.50 -0.54 -15.37
CA TYR A 75 9.34 0.27 -14.99
C TYR A 75 8.72 -0.17 -13.64
N GLN A 76 8.73 -1.47 -13.32
CA GLN A 76 8.17 -2.01 -12.06
C GLN A 76 8.94 -1.47 -10.86
N PHE A 77 10.27 -1.45 -10.94
CA PHE A 77 11.14 -0.93 -9.88
C PHE A 77 10.89 0.57 -9.65
N TRP A 78 10.95 1.37 -10.72
CA TRP A 78 10.77 2.82 -10.63
C TRP A 78 9.36 3.21 -10.19
N PHE A 79 8.33 2.55 -10.73
CA PHE A 79 6.95 2.77 -10.31
C PHE A 79 6.77 2.49 -8.83
N THR A 80 7.31 1.37 -8.33
CA THR A 80 7.20 1.00 -6.91
C THR A 80 7.82 2.07 -6.01
N ILE A 81 9.01 2.59 -6.36
CA ILE A 81 9.65 3.68 -5.59
C ILE A 81 8.79 4.94 -5.57
N ILE A 82 8.31 5.38 -6.73
CA ILE A 82 7.48 6.58 -6.85
C ILE A 82 6.19 6.41 -6.05
N ALA A 83 5.52 5.26 -6.18
CA ALA A 83 4.30 4.97 -5.44
C ALA A 83 4.55 4.93 -3.92
N ILE A 84 5.64 4.32 -3.45
CA ILE A 84 6.05 4.35 -2.04
C ILE A 84 6.22 5.78 -1.55
N PHE A 85 6.89 6.63 -2.34
CA PHE A 85 7.13 8.02 -1.98
C PHE A 85 5.82 8.82 -1.87
N ILE A 86 4.93 8.69 -2.86
CA ILE A 86 3.62 9.36 -2.87
C ILE A 86 2.76 8.89 -1.68
N LEU A 87 2.65 7.58 -1.45
CA LEU A 87 1.86 7.01 -0.36
C LEU A 87 2.44 7.35 1.01
N GLY A 88 3.77 7.38 1.14
CA GLY A 88 4.45 7.79 2.36
C GLY A 88 4.19 9.26 2.69
N ILE A 89 4.33 10.16 1.71
CA ILE A 89 4.08 11.60 1.91
C ILE A 89 2.63 11.87 2.24
N THR A 90 1.68 11.28 1.50
CA THR A 90 0.24 11.45 1.77
C THR A 90 -0.14 10.99 3.17
N SER A 91 0.43 9.89 3.65
CA SER A 91 0.24 9.41 5.02
C SER A 91 0.79 10.37 6.09
N ILE A 92 1.85 11.12 5.78
CA ILE A 92 2.40 12.13 6.69
C ILE A 92 1.50 13.37 6.68
N ILE A 93 1.11 13.87 5.51
CA ILE A 93 0.27 15.07 5.35
C ILE A 93 -1.07 14.89 6.07
N THR A 94 -1.72 13.74 5.89
CA THR A 94 -3.02 13.42 6.53
C THR A 94 -2.99 13.39 8.05
N ARG A 95 -1.82 13.34 8.70
CA ARG A 95 -1.72 13.47 10.17
C ARG A 95 -1.72 14.92 10.66
N PHE A 96 -1.49 15.88 9.77
CA PHE A 96 -1.42 17.31 10.08
C PHE A 96 -2.71 18.08 9.78
N PHE A 97 -3.72 17.41 9.22
CA PHE A 97 -5.05 17.94 8.94
C PHE A 97 -6.10 17.09 9.66
#